data_AF-A0A6M3JLQ1-F1
#
_entry.id   AF-A0A6M3JLQ1-F1
#
_cell.length_a   1.000
_cell.length_b   1.000
_cell.length_c   1.000
_cell.angle_alpha   90.00
_cell.angle_beta   90.00
_cell.angle_gamma   90.00
#
_symmetry.space_group_name_H-M   'P 1'
#
loop_
_entity.id
_entity.type
_entity.pdbx_description
1 polymer ?
#
loop_
_entity_poly.entity_id
_entity_poly.type
_entity_poly.pdbx_seq_one_letter_code
_entity_poly.pdbx_strand_id
1 'polypeptide(L)' 'MSDLISQEEFTNRFTAEAIRLSGLDTFDDGTSVAEYCKDVAASYYDDPIFRDDGPEACAESDVSYWGEE' A
#
# COMPACT_ATOMS: atom_id res chain seq x y z
N MET A 1 -10.24 9.39 -20.00
CA MET A 1 -9.11 10.04 -19.31
C MET A 1 -9.20 9.53 -17.89
N SER A 2 -8.33 8.61 -17.51
CA SER A 2 -8.26 8.19 -16.11
C SER A 2 -7.71 9.37 -15.34
N ASP A 3 -8.50 9.92 -14.41
CA ASP A 3 -8.01 10.88 -13.43
C ASP A 3 -6.90 10.17 -12.64
N LEU A 4 -5.65 10.49 -12.99
CA LEU A 4 -4.47 10.01 -12.27
C LEU A 4 -4.56 10.57 -10.85
N ILE A 5 -4.81 9.70 -9.87
CA ILE A 5 -4.73 10.08 -8.47
C ILE A 5 -3.32 10.58 -8.16
N SER A 6 -3.16 11.46 -7.17
CA SER A 6 -1.84 11.92 -6.75
C SER A 6 -1.09 10.80 -6.01
N GLN A 7 0.23 10.93 -5.86
CA GLN A 7 1.03 9.97 -5.08
C GLN A 7 0.58 9.96 -3.61
N GLU A 8 0.22 11.14 -3.10
CA GLU A 8 -0.31 11.29 -1.73
C GLU A 8 -1.64 10.54 -1.56
N GLU A 9 -2.56 10.71 -2.50
CA GLU A 9 -3.84 9.98 -2.51
C GLU A 9 -3.64 8.47 -2.65
N PHE A 10 -2.72 8.05 -3.55
CA PHE A 10 -2.34 6.64 -3.70
C PHE A 10 -1.81 6.08 -2.38
N THR A 11 -0.89 6.80 -1.74
CA THR A 11 -0.27 6.38 -0.48
C THR A 11 -1.31 6.29 0.64
N ASN A 12 -2.20 7.27 0.75
CA ASN A 12 -3.25 7.29 1.77
C ASN A 12 -4.21 6.10 1.62
N ARG A 13 -4.65 5.82 0.39
CA ARG A 13 -5.56 4.71 0.08
C ARG A 13 -4.89 3.36 0.28
N PHE A 14 -3.65 3.21 -0.19
CA PHE A 14 -2.85 1.99 -0.02
C PHE A 14 -2.65 1.68 1.47
N THR A 15 -2.23 2.68 2.24
CA THR A 15 -2.02 2.53 3.69
C THR A 15 -3.30 2.18 4.43
N ALA A 16 -4.40 2.88 4.13
CA ALA A 16 -5.69 2.62 4.78
C ALA A 16 -6.19 1.21 4.50
N GLU A 17 -6.07 0.74 3.25
CA GLU A 17 -6.48 -0.61 2.87
C GLU A 17 -5.56 -1.67 3.49
N ALA A 18 -4.25 -1.42 3.52
CA ALA A 18 -3.30 -2.36 4.10
C ALA A 18 -3.51 -2.55 5.62
N ILE A 19 -3.79 -1.47 6.36
CA ILE A 19 -4.19 -1.54 7.78
C ILE A 19 -5.54 -2.25 7.93
N ARG A 20 -6.51 -1.97 7.05
CA ARG A 20 -7.84 -2.62 7.10
C ARG A 20 -7.75 -4.14 6.89
N LEU A 21 -6.88 -4.59 5.98
CA LEU A 21 -6.71 -6.00 5.64
C LEU A 21 -5.85 -6.75 6.68
N SER A 22 -4.73 -6.18 7.08
CA SER A 22 -3.81 -6.81 8.04
C SER A 22 -4.31 -6.72 9.49
N GLY A 23 -5.08 -5.68 9.83
CA GLY A 23 -5.43 -5.35 11.21
C GLY A 23 -4.25 -4.85 12.03
N LEU A 24 -3.12 -4.50 11.39
CA LEU A 24 -1.88 -4.08 12.03
C LEU A 24 -1.67 -2.57 11.88
N ASP A 25 -1.24 -1.93 12.97
CA ASP A 25 -0.66 -0.57 12.93
C ASP A 25 0.88 -0.62 12.89
N THR A 26 1.43 -1.73 13.40
CA THR A 26 2.87 -1.99 13.55
C THR A 26 3.16 -3.46 13.26
N PHE A 27 4.25 -3.74 12.55
CA PHE A 27 4.80 -5.09 12.36
C PHE A 27 5.48 -5.62 13.63
N ASP A 28 5.81 -6.92 13.67
CA ASP A 28 6.45 -7.57 14.82
C ASP A 28 7.81 -6.97 15.19
N ASP A 29 8.57 -6.49 14.19
CA ASP A 29 9.87 -5.82 14.37
C ASP A 29 9.74 -4.37 14.88
N GLY A 30 8.53 -3.87 15.12
CA GLY A 30 8.27 -2.52 15.62
C GLY A 30 8.19 -1.42 14.54
N THR A 31 8.33 -1.80 13.26
CA THR A 31 8.12 -0.88 12.12
C THR A 31 6.64 -0.54 11.97
N SER A 32 6.31 0.74 11.81
CA SER A 32 4.92 1.15 11.55
C SER A 32 4.50 0.78 10.13
N VAL A 33 3.28 0.25 9.98
CA VAL A 33 2.68 -0.06 8.67
C VAL A 33 2.59 1.20 7.81
N ALA A 34 2.30 2.36 8.41
CA ALA A 34 2.20 3.62 7.68
C ALA A 34 3.56 4.10 7.12
N GLU A 35 4.65 3.90 7.86
CA GLU A 35 5.99 4.24 7.38
C GLU A 35 6.42 3.32 6.24
N TYR A 36 6.19 2.01 6.40
CA TYR A 36 6.40 1.04 5.33
C TYR A 36 5.59 1.40 4.07
N CYS A 37 4.30 1.68 4.25
CA CYS A 37 3.42 1.95 3.12
C CYS A 37 3.83 3.21 2.35
N LYS A 38 4.37 4.22 3.04
CA LYS A 38 4.88 5.44 2.40
C LYS A 38 6.08 5.19 1.50
N ASP A 39 7.01 4.35 1.92
CA ASP A 39 8.18 3.96 1.11
C ASP A 39 7.76 3.11 -0.10
N VAL A 40 6.88 2.13 0.13
CA VAL A 40 6.43 1.19 -0.92
C VAL A 40 5.50 1.85 -1.94
N ALA A 41 4.54 2.67 -1.50
CA ALA A 41 3.60 3.37 -2.37
C ALA A 41 4.31 4.25 -3.40
N ALA A 42 5.48 4.81 -3.07
CA ALA A 42 6.25 5.60 -4.02
C ALA A 42 6.70 4.78 -5.23
N SER A 43 7.12 3.52 -4.99
CA SER A 43 7.54 2.60 -6.05
C SER A 43 6.35 2.11 -6.88
N TYR A 44 5.22 1.78 -6.24
CA TYR A 44 4.00 1.37 -6.94
C TYR A 44 3.37 2.50 -7.76
N TYR A 45 3.50 3.74 -7.32
CA TYR A 45 3.01 4.89 -8.07
C TYR A 45 3.87 5.26 -9.28
N ASP A 46 5.18 5.00 -9.23
CA ASP A 46 6.10 5.23 -10.34
C ASP A 46 5.91 4.21 -11.46
N ASP A 47 5.61 2.95 -11.10
CA ASP A 47 5.33 1.90 -12.07
C ASP A 47 3.91 2.03 -12.66
N PRO A 48 3.76 2.13 -14.00
CA PRO A 48 2.46 2.30 -14.63
C PRO A 48 1.54 1.09 -14.45
N ILE A 49 2.06 -0.11 -14.21
CA ILE A 49 1.25 -1.32 -14.02
C ILE A 49 0.59 -1.27 -12.65
N PHE A 50 1.37 -1.06 -11.59
CA PHE A 50 0.83 -0.96 -10.22
C PHE A 50 -0.05 0.28 -10.04
N ARG A 51 0.26 1.37 -10.73
CA ARG A 51 -0.56 2.57 -10.72
C ARG A 51 -1.92 2.40 -11.41
N ASP A 52 -1.97 1.61 -12.48
CA ASP A 52 -3.22 1.28 -13.20
C ASP A 52 -4.10 0.31 -12.38
N ASP A 53 -3.47 -0.67 -11.72
CA ASP A 53 -4.13 -1.62 -10.83
C ASP A 53 -4.75 -0.93 -9.59
N GLY A 54 -4.03 0.08 -9.08
CA GLY A 54 -4.52 0.98 -8.06
C GLY A 54 -4.11 0.60 -6.64
N PRO A 55 -4.29 1.53 -5.69
CA PRO A 55 -3.73 1.39 -4.34
C PRO A 55 -4.37 0.25 -3.54
N GLU A 56 -5.66 -0.06 -3.70
CA GLU A 56 -6.31 -1.14 -2.95
C GLU A 56 -5.84 -2.53 -3.40
N ALA A 57 -5.68 -2.75 -4.70
CA ALA A 57 -5.21 -4.03 -5.23
C ALA A 57 -3.73 -4.27 -4.91
N CYS A 58 -2.91 -3.20 -4.92
CA CYS A 58 -1.56 -3.24 -4.38
C CYS A 58 -1.55 -3.66 -2.89
N ALA A 59 -2.45 -3.11 -2.07
CA ALA A 59 -2.55 -3.47 -0.64
C ALA A 59 -2.98 -4.93 -0.43
N GLU A 60 -3.93 -5.43 -1.20
CA GLU A 60 -4.36 -6.83 -1.15
C GLU A 60 -3.19 -7.77 -1.47
N SER A 61 -2.42 -7.45 -2.51
CA SER A 61 -1.24 -8.24 -2.86
C SER A 61 -0.18 -8.19 -1.76
N ASP A 62 0.15 -7.00 -1.25
CA ASP A 62 1.21 -6.81 -0.26
C ASP A 62 0.88 -7.51 1.07
N VAL A 63 -0.32 -7.27 1.60
CA VAL A 63 -0.78 -7.85 2.87
C VAL A 63 -0.87 -9.38 2.80
N SER A 64 -1.18 -9.95 1.63
CA SER A 64 -1.20 -11.39 1.45
C SER A 64 0.15 -12.05 1.79
N TYR A 65 1.27 -11.34 1.61
CA TYR A 65 2.62 -11.81 1.92
C TYR A 65 3.09 -11.47 3.35
N TRP A 66 2.40 -10.59 4.08
CA TRP A 66 2.83 -10.16 5.42
C TRP A 66 2.65 -11.24 6.50
N GLY A 67 1.81 -12.26 6.24
CA GLY A 67 1.42 -13.28 7.21
C GLY A 67 1.59 -14.72 6.72
N GLU A 68 2.30 -14.96 5.62
CA GLU A 68 2.67 -16.33 5.23
C GLU A 68 3.92 -16.79 6.01
N GLU A 69 3.70 -17.28 7.24
CA GLU A 69 4.59 -18.25 7.92
C GLU A 69 4.03 -19.67 7.83
#